data_AF-A0A4Q4CY31-F1
#
_entry.id   AF-A0A4Q4CY31-F1
#
_cell.length_a   1.000
_cell.length_b   1.000
_cell.length_c   1.000
_cell.angle_alpha   90.00
_cell.angle_beta   90.00
_cell.angle_gamma   90.00
#
_symmetry.space_group_name_H-M   'P 1'
#
loop_
_entity.id
_entity.type
_entity.pdbx_description
1 polymer ?
#
loop_
_entity_poly.entity_id
_entity_poly.type
_entity_poly.pdbx_seq_one_letter_code
_entity_poly.pdbx_strand_id
1 'polypeptide(L)' 'MDWRHRSACLDEDPELFFPIGNTGPAIMQIEEAKVVCRRCDVREQCLQ' A
#
# COMPACT_ATOMS: atom_id res chain seq x y z
N MET A 1 7.41 1.70 20.50
CA MET A 1 7.77 1.12 19.19
C MET A 1 6.80 1.69 18.18
N ASP A 2 7.28 2.35 17.13
CA ASP A 2 6.45 3.00 16.10
C ASP A 2 5.68 1.93 15.29
N TRP A 3 4.39 2.16 15.03
CA TRP A 3 3.54 1.23 14.29
C TRP A 3 4.04 1.00 12.86
N ARG A 4 4.75 1.98 12.30
CA ARG A 4 5.35 1.90 10.96
C ARG A 4 6.30 0.73 10.81
N HIS A 5 6.99 0.28 11.87
CA HIS A 5 7.86 -0.90 11.77
C HIS A 5 7.11 -2.22 11.54
N ARG A 6 5.78 -2.22 11.67
CA ARG A 6 4.92 -3.39 11.43
C ARG A 6 4.13 -3.29 10.13
N SER A 7 4.38 -2.27 9.30
CA SER A 7 3.65 -2.10 8.05
C SER A 7 4.17 -3.06 6.97
N ALA A 8 3.25 -3.87 6.42
CA ALA A 8 3.57 -4.83 5.36
C ALA A 8 4.13 -4.18 4.08
N CYS A 9 3.88 -2.88 3.85
CA CYS A 9 4.42 -2.16 2.70
C CYS A 9 5.94 -1.90 2.78
N LEU A 10 6.60 -2.18 3.91
CA LEU A 10 8.07 -2.07 4.01
C LEU A 10 8.81 -3.11 3.17
N ASP A 11 8.16 -4.23 2.85
CA ASP A 11 8.73 -5.32 2.07
C ASP A 11 8.39 -5.22 0.56
N GLU A 12 7.74 -4.12 0.15
CA GLU A 12 7.27 -3.88 -1.21
C GLU A 12 8.01 -2.72 -1.86
N ASP A 13 7.96 -2.63 -3.20
CA ASP A 13 8.46 -1.46 -3.92
C ASP A 13 7.63 -0.21 -3.56
N PRO A 14 8.25 0.90 -3.08
CA PRO A 14 7.54 2.13 -2.78
C PRO A 14 6.71 2.66 -3.97
N GLU A 15 7.20 2.52 -5.20
CA GLU A 15 6.53 3.04 -6.39
C GLU A 15 5.16 2.39 -6.61
N LEU A 16 4.94 1.17 -6.09
CA LEU A 16 3.64 0.48 -6.13
C LEU A 16 2.52 1.34 -5.54
N PHE A 17 2.82 2.15 -4.53
CA PHE A 17 1.84 2.99 -3.83
C PHE A 17 1.66 4.38 -4.46
N PHE A 18 2.42 4.71 -5.52
CA PHE A 18 2.38 6.01 -6.20
C PHE A 18 2.06 5.85 -7.71
N PRO A 19 0.84 5.39 -8.07
CA PRO A 19 0.43 5.22 -9.45
C PRO A 19 0.35 6.56 -10.20
N ILE A 20 0.81 6.57 -11.46
CA ILE A 20 0.72 7.73 -12.34
C ILE A 20 -0.60 7.67 -13.12
N GLY A 21 -1.51 8.58 -12.79
CA GLY A 21 -2.84 8.66 -13.40
C GLY A 21 -3.87 7.74 -12.74
N ASN A 22 -5.05 7.62 -13.36
CA ASN A 22 -6.18 6.86 -12.81
C ASN A 22 -6.87 5.97 -13.86
N THR A 23 -6.17 5.65 -14.95
CA THR A 23 -6.68 4.85 -16.06
C THR A 23 -5.74 3.70 -16.38
N GLY A 24 -6.28 2.64 -17.00
CA GLY A 24 -5.50 1.53 -17.54
C GLY A 24 -4.52 0.92 -16.53
N PRO A 25 -3.19 0.99 -16.75
CA PRO A 25 -2.17 0.43 -15.85
C PRO A 25 -2.28 0.91 -14.40
N ALA A 26 -2.69 2.16 -14.17
CA ALA A 26 -2.82 2.70 -12.82
C ALA A 26 -3.89 1.96 -12.00
N ILE A 27 -4.96 1.46 -12.65
CA ILE A 27 -6.00 0.69 -11.95
C ILE A 27 -5.44 -0.64 -11.44
N MET A 28 -4.60 -1.31 -12.25
CA MET A 28 -3.97 -2.56 -11.84
C MET A 28 -3.00 -2.33 -10.68
N GLN A 29 -2.17 -1.28 -10.77
CA GLN A 29 -1.25 -0.89 -9.71
C GLN A 29 -1.97 -0.55 -8.40
N ILE A 30 -3.09 0.18 -8.48
CA ILE A 30 -3.95 0.47 -7.31
C ILE A 30 -4.49 -0.81 -6.69
N GLU A 31 -4.98 -1.76 -7.50
CA GLU A 31 -5.50 -3.02 -6.97
C GLU A 31 -4.41 -3.88 -6.33
N GLU A 32 -3.20 -3.88 -6.89
CA GLU A 32 -2.03 -4.54 -6.34
C GLU A 32 -1.61 -3.92 -5.00
N ALA A 33 -1.49 -2.59 -4.92
CA ALA A 33 -1.23 -1.88 -3.67
C ALA A 33 -2.30 -2.18 -2.59
N LYS A 34 -3.58 -2.27 -2.99
CA LYS A 34 -4.67 -2.64 -2.08
C LYS A 34 -4.54 -4.07 -1.54
N VAL A 35 -3.98 -5.03 -2.30
CA VAL A 35 -3.70 -6.37 -1.78
C VAL A 35 -2.77 -6.28 -0.58
N VAL A 36 -1.71 -5.47 -0.66
CA VAL A 36 -0.76 -5.25 0.44
C VAL A 36 -1.48 -4.61 1.64
N CYS A 37 -2.25 -3.55 1.40
CA CYS A 37 -2.97 -2.88 2.48
C CYS A 37 -3.97 -3.80 3.18
N ARG A 38 -4.64 -4.70 2.46
CA ARG A 38 -5.61 -5.65 3.04
C ARG A 38 -4.99 -6.66 4.00
N ARG A 39 -3.71 -7.00 3.83
CA ARG A 39 -2.97 -7.93 4.71
C ARG A 39 -2.13 -7.23 5.79
N CYS A 40 -2.18 -5.90 5.88
CA CYS A 40 -1.33 -5.11 6.76
C CYS A 40 -1.96 -4.97 8.17
N ASP A 41 -1.25 -5.43 9.20
CA ASP A 41 -1.71 -5.40 10.61
C ASP A 41 -1.98 -3.99 11.15
N VAL A 42 -1.34 -2.98 10.55
CA VAL A 42 -1.44 -1.57 10.95
C VAL A 42 -2.32 -0.75 10.00
N ARG A 43 -3.13 -1.41 9.16
CA ARG A 43 -4.00 -0.74 8.17
C ARG A 43 -4.89 0.33 8.80
N GLU A 44 -5.53 0.05 9.94
CA GLU A 44 -6.40 1.02 10.61
C GLU A 44 -5.63 2.26 11.07
N GLN A 45 -4.44 2.07 11.64
CA GLN A 45 -3.56 3.16 12.11
C GLN A 45 -3.01 3.99 10.94
N CYS A 46 -2.73 3.36 9.80
CA CYS A 46 -2.25 4.03 8.59
C CYS A 46 -3.32 4.89 7.90
N LEU A 47 -4.61 4.63 8.16
CA LEU A 47 -5.75 5.35 7.57
C LEU A 47 -6.24 6.54 8.41
N GLN A 48 -5.64 6.78 9.58
CA GLN A 48 -5.89 7.96 10.43
C GLN A 48 -4.99 9.13 10.01
#